data_AF-A0A6H1P754-F1
#
_entry.id   AF-A0A6H1P754-F1
#
_cell.length_a   1.000
_cell.length_b   1.000
_cell.length_c   1.000
_cell.angle_alpha   90.00
_cell.angle_beta   90.00
_cell.angle_gamma   90.00
#
_symmetry.space_group_name_H-M   'P 1'
#
loop_
_entity.id
_entity.type
_entity.pdbx_description
1 polymer ?
#
loop_
_entity_poly.entity_id
_entity_poly.type
_entity_poly.pdbx_seq_one_letter_code
_entity_poly.pdbx_strand_id
1 'polypeptide(L)' 'MTEPDVYQMNGYKNRQDYLNSLADEHALPEKVVELMANMLGPEEDFDGLVALVEDASASGEFDY' A
#
# COMPACT_ATOMS: atom_id res chain seq x y z
N MET A 1 14.57 -1.72 24.12
CA MET A 1 14.36 -1.16 22.77
C MET A 1 13.56 -2.21 22.02
N THR A 2 12.42 -1.84 21.43
CA THR A 2 11.61 -2.76 20.62
C THR A 2 12.32 -3.02 19.30
N GLU A 3 12.23 -4.26 18.81
CA GLU A 3 12.68 -4.60 17.46
C GLU A 3 11.83 -3.83 16.43
N PRO A 4 12.42 -3.37 15.32
CA PRO A 4 11.67 -2.70 14.27
C PRO A 4 10.66 -3.67 13.64
N ASP A 5 9.46 -3.18 13.35
CA ASP A 5 8.47 -3.97 12.62
C ASP A 5 8.84 -4.09 11.12
N VAL A 6 8.10 -4.92 10.38
CA VAL A 6 8.35 -5.16 8.95
C VAL A 6 8.31 -3.86 8.11
N TYR A 7 7.50 -2.88 8.49
CA TYR A 7 7.41 -1.60 7.78
C TYR A 7 8.67 -0.77 8.02
N GLN A 8 9.12 -0.72 9.28
CA GLN A 8 10.37 -0.05 9.66
C GLN A 8 11.61 -0.70 9.06
N MET A 9 11.62 -2.04 8.93
CA MET A 9 12.69 -2.76 8.23
C MET A 9 12.75 -2.41 6.73
N ASN A 10 11.63 -2.02 6.13
CA ASN A 10 11.55 -1.57 4.74
C ASN A 10 11.67 -0.04 4.58
N GLY A 11 11.99 0.68 5.66
CA GLY A 11 12.26 2.13 5.61
C GLY A 11 11.03 3.03 5.81
N TYR A 12 9.87 2.46 6.12
CA TYR A 12 8.64 3.20 6.39
C TYR A 12 8.50 3.51 7.89
N LYS A 13 7.82 4.61 8.24
CA LYS A 13 7.58 4.95 9.65
C LYS A 13 6.66 3.94 10.34
N ASN A 14 5.68 3.43 9.61
CA ASN A 14 4.64 2.48 10.04
C ASN A 14 3.84 2.01 8.81
N ARG A 15 2.83 1.16 9.01
CA ARG A 15 1.92 0.68 7.95
C ARG A 15 1.26 1.80 7.17
N GLN A 16 0.75 2.85 7.82
CA GLN A 16 0.07 3.95 7.12
C GLN A 16 1.04 4.70 6.18
N ASP A 17 2.27 4.93 6.63
CA ASP A 17 3.31 5.58 5.82
C ASP A 17 3.62 4.76 4.55
N TYR A 18 3.60 3.43 4.66
CA TYR A 18 3.72 2.52 3.51
C TYR A 18 2.50 2.58 2.57
N LEU A 19 1.28 2.53 3.10
CA LEU A 19 0.08 2.59 2.27
C LEU A 19 -0.04 3.92 1.51
N ASN A 20 0.35 5.03 2.16
CA ASN A 20 0.37 6.35 1.53
C ASN A 20 1.45 6.42 0.44
N SER A 21 2.64 5.87 0.65
CA SER A 21 3.67 5.85 -0.41
C SER A 21 3.20 5.04 -1.61
N LEU A 22 2.54 3.90 -1.38
CA LEU A 22 2.00 3.07 -2.46
C LEU A 22 0.89 3.79 -3.24
N ALA A 23 0.03 4.56 -2.55
CA ALA A 23 -0.96 5.41 -3.20
C ALA A 23 -0.32 6.49 -4.08
N ASP A 24 0.69 7.20 -3.55
CA ASP A 24 1.41 8.25 -4.26
C ASP A 24 2.16 7.72 -5.50
N GLU A 25 2.83 6.57 -5.37
CA GLU A 25 3.61 5.94 -6.45
C GLU A 25 2.74 5.51 -7.64
N HIS A 26 1.51 5.05 -7.35
CA HIS A 26 0.57 4.54 -8.36
C HIS A 26 -0.52 5.55 -8.76
N ALA A 27 -0.41 6.80 -8.29
CA ALA A 27 -1.40 7.86 -8.52
C ALA A 27 -2.84 7.45 -8.16
N LEU A 28 -3.00 6.63 -7.12
CA LEU A 28 -4.29 6.19 -6.63
C LEU A 28 -4.73 7.02 -5.41
N PRO A 29 -6.05 7.17 -5.17
CA PRO A 29 -6.50 7.75 -3.92
C PRO A 29 -6.07 6.89 -2.73
N GLU A 30 -5.49 7.50 -1.69
CA GLU A 30 -5.08 6.81 -0.44
C GLU A 30 -6.20 5.89 0.08
N LYS A 31 -7.45 6.36 -0.01
CA LYS A 31 -8.60 5.61 0.46
C LYS A 31 -8.82 4.28 -0.27
N VAL A 32 -8.49 4.22 -1.56
CA VAL A 32 -8.60 3.01 -2.36
C VAL A 32 -7.55 1.99 -1.90
N VAL A 33 -6.31 2.42 -1.73
CA VAL A 33 -5.21 1.56 -1.23
C VAL A 33 -5.51 1.05 0.18
N GLU A 34 -6.02 1.90 1.08
CA GLU A 34 -6.44 1.47 2.42
C GLU A 34 -7.54 0.41 2.38
N LEU A 35 -8.53 0.55 1.48
CA LEU A 35 -9.63 -0.42 1.38
C LEU A 35 -9.11 -1.77 0.86
N MET A 36 -8.21 -1.77 -0.12
CA MET A 36 -7.54 -2.97 -0.62
C MET A 36 -6.69 -3.65 0.47
N ALA A 37 -5.89 -2.86 1.20
CA ALA A 37 -5.05 -3.36 2.30
C ALA A 37 -5.88 -3.93 3.47
N ASN A 38 -7.05 -3.35 3.74
CA ASN A 38 -7.98 -3.88 4.74
C ASN A 38 -8.69 -5.16 4.27
N MET A 39 -8.91 -5.31 2.96
CA MET A 39 -9.54 -6.50 2.37
C MET A 39 -8.60 -7.70 2.38
N LEU A 40 -7.32 -7.51 2.07
CA LEU A 40 -6.32 -8.57 2.01
C LEU A 40 -5.74 -8.90 3.39
N GLY A 41 -5.60 -7.90 4.26
CA GLY A 41 -4.95 -8.03 5.55
C GLY A 41 -3.47 -7.65 5.49
N PRO A 42 -2.86 -7.32 6.65
CA PRO A 42 -1.50 -6.81 6.73
C PRO A 42 -0.42 -7.82 6.34
N GLU A 43 -0.73 -9.13 6.31
CA GLU A 43 0.20 -10.14 5.78
C GLU A 43 0.51 -9.99 4.29
N GLU A 44 -0.42 -9.44 3.51
CA GLU A 44 -0.32 -9.32 2.05
C GLU A 44 0.17 -7.93 1.59
N ASP A 45 0.50 -7.04 2.53
CA ASP A 45 0.80 -5.64 2.25
C ASP A 45 1.97 -5.47 1.27
N PHE A 46 2.98 -6.35 1.32
CA PHE A 46 4.21 -6.25 0.52
C PHE A 46 4.22 -7.13 -0.74
N ASP A 47 3.16 -7.89 -1.00
CA ASP A 47 3.03 -8.75 -2.17
C ASP A 47 1.64 -8.62 -2.83
N GLY A 48 0.59 -9.18 -2.24
CA GLY A 48 -0.75 -9.21 -2.79
C GLY A 48 -1.35 -7.82 -2.99
N LEU A 49 -1.12 -6.92 -2.04
CA LEU A 49 -1.56 -5.52 -2.15
C LEU A 49 -0.86 -4.79 -3.29
N VAL A 50 0.45 -4.99 -3.47
CA VAL A 50 1.22 -4.36 -4.56
C VAL A 50 0.64 -4.79 -5.91
N ALA A 51 0.43 -6.09 -6.10
CA ALA A 51 -0.15 -6.61 -7.34
C ALA A 51 -1.57 -6.05 -7.61
N LEU A 52 -2.40 -5.91 -6.58
CA LEU A 52 -3.76 -5.37 -6.72
C LEU A 52 -3.76 -3.86 -7.04
N VAL A 53 -2.84 -3.10 -6.42
CA VAL A 53 -2.68 -1.66 -6.69
C VAL A 53 -2.15 -1.42 -8.11
N GLU A 54 -1.19 -2.23 -8.57
CA GLU A 54 -0.68 -2.17 -9.94
C GLU A 54 -1.78 -2.40 -10.97
N ASP A 55 -2.63 -3.42 -10.77
CA ASP A 55 -3.77 -3.70 -11.65
C ASP A 55 -4.80 -2.56 -11.65
N ALA A 56 -5.13 -2.04 -10.46
CA ALA A 56 -6.06 -0.91 -10.33
C ALA A 56 -5.55 0.36 -11.01
N SER A 57 -4.26 0.68 -10.86
CA SER A 57 -3.61 1.81 -11.54
C SER A 57 -3.60 1.61 -13.07
N ALA A 58 -3.26 0.40 -13.54
CA ALA A 58 -3.22 0.08 -14.96
C ALA A 58 -4.59 0.11 -15.67
N SER A 59 -5.69 0.00 -14.92
CA SER A 59 -7.05 0.07 -15.48
C SER A 59 -7.39 1.45 -16.08
N GLY A 60 -6.69 2.51 -15.69
CA GLY A 60 -6.94 3.89 -16.11
C GLY A 60 -8.19 4.52 -15.47
N GLU A 61 -8.84 3.87 -14.49
CA GLU A 61 -10.03 4.42 -13.81
C GLU A 61 -9.73 5.65 -12.94
N PHE A 62 -8.46 5.90 -12.64
CA PHE A 62 -7.99 6.97 -11.75
C PHE A 62 -7.16 8.05 -12.46
N ASP A 63 -7.01 7.97 -13.79
CA ASP A 63 -6.33 8.99 -14.61
C ASP A 63 -7.28 10.20 -14.82
N TYR A 64 -7.17 11.25 -13.98
CA TYR A 64 -7.96 12.49 -14.08
C TYR A 64 -7.10 13.74 -14.35
#